data_AF-A0A377J597-F1
#
_entry.id   AF-A0A377J597-F1
#
_cell.length_a   1.000
_cell.length_b   1.000
_cell.length_c   1.000
_cell.angle_alpha   90.00
_cell.angle_beta   90.00
_cell.angle_gamma   90.00
#
_symmetry.space_group_name_H-M   'P 1'
#
loop_
_entity.id
_entity.type
_entity.pdbx_description
1 polymer ?
#
loop_
_entity_poly.entity_id
_entity_poly.type
_entity_poly.pdbx_seq_one_letter_code
_entity_poly.pdbx_strand_id
1 'polypeptide(L)'
;MSKHRAESKSANVDSTDENDLELFDMLCVALHFAGLKRSALKQILQAYSDELDSFDDEAPYGQEEIIAIIHTLQAKYPEAFHHKAQERIDKGEKQC
;
A
#
# COMPACT_ATOMS: atom_id res chain seq x y z
N MET A 1 -10.70 44.14 33.98
CA MET A 1 -11.94 43.36 33.76
C MET A 1 -11.82 42.69 32.40
N SER A 2 -12.23 41.42 32.34
CA SER A 2 -12.42 40.56 31.16
C SER A 2 -11.23 40.20 30.28
N LYS A 3 -10.61 39.07 30.66
CA LYS A 3 -9.95 38.10 29.79
C LYS A 3 -10.89 37.76 28.62
N HIS A 4 -10.53 38.08 27.38
CA HIS A 4 -11.17 37.47 26.22
C HIS A 4 -10.46 36.15 25.91
N ARG A 5 -11.20 35.12 26.30
CA ARG A 5 -11.05 33.69 26.09
C ARG A 5 -10.68 33.40 24.64
N ALA A 6 -9.58 32.68 24.46
CA ALA A 6 -9.35 31.88 23.27
C ALA A 6 -10.47 30.83 23.20
N GLU A 7 -11.36 30.97 22.22
CA GLU A 7 -12.31 29.92 21.90
C GLU A 7 -11.74 29.12 20.73
N SER A 8 -11.44 27.88 21.08
CA SER A 8 -10.78 26.85 20.31
C SER A 8 -11.44 26.69 18.95
N LYS A 9 -10.62 26.81 17.90
CA LYS A 9 -10.93 26.32 16.56
C LYS A 9 -11.07 24.79 16.69
N SER A 10 -12.30 24.33 16.90
CA SER A 10 -12.66 22.92 16.83
C SER A 10 -12.40 22.47 15.40
N ALA A 11 -11.20 21.92 15.18
CA ALA A 11 -10.86 21.24 13.95
C ALA A 11 -11.81 20.04 13.84
N ASN A 12 -12.70 20.10 12.87
CA ASN A 12 -13.39 18.93 12.36
C ASN A 12 -12.29 17.96 11.91
N VAL A 13 -12.02 16.93 12.71
CA VAL A 13 -11.11 15.85 12.32
C VAL A 13 -11.86 15.07 11.25
N ASP A 14 -11.35 15.23 10.04
CA ASP A 14 -11.98 14.86 8.78
C ASP A 14 -12.00 13.34 8.65
N SER A 15 -13.17 12.76 8.40
CA SER A 15 -13.39 11.30 8.30
C SER A 15 -12.58 10.63 7.18
N THR A 16 -11.94 11.42 6.32
CA THR A 16 -11.13 10.99 5.18
C THR A 16 -9.78 10.44 5.62
N ASP A 17 -9.20 10.96 6.70
CA ASP A 17 -7.87 10.54 7.19
C ASP A 17 -7.86 9.08 7.69
N GLU A 18 -8.97 8.59 8.25
CA GLU A 18 -9.07 7.21 8.75
C GLU A 18 -9.13 6.20 7.60
N ASN A 19 -9.79 6.54 6.49
CA ASN A 19 -9.89 5.68 5.31
C ASN A 19 -8.55 5.56 4.57
N ASP A 20 -7.78 6.65 4.49
CA ASP A 20 -6.46 6.64 3.84
C ASP A 20 -5.47 5.76 4.62
N LEU A 21 -5.54 5.80 5.96
CA LEU A 21 -4.75 4.92 6.83
C LEU A 21 -5.14 3.45 6.64
N GLU A 22 -6.43 3.14 6.53
CA GLU A 22 -6.90 1.77 6.29
C GLU A 22 -6.42 1.24 4.93
N LEU A 23 -6.48 2.05 3.88
CA LEU A 23 -5.96 1.69 2.55
C LEU A 23 -4.45 1.43 2.56
N PHE A 24 -3.70 2.28 3.25
CA PHE A 24 -2.26 2.12 3.41
C PHE A 24 -1.91 0.83 4.17
N ASP A 25 -2.64 0.53 5.24
CA ASP A 25 -2.47 -0.72 5.99
C ASP A 25 -2.79 -1.94 5.13
N MET A 26 -3.85 -1.88 4.32
CA MET A 26 -4.21 -2.94 3.37
C MET A 26 -3.13 -3.16 2.31
N LEU A 27 -2.48 -2.11 1.81
CA LEU A 27 -1.32 -2.24 0.92
C LEU A 27 -0.14 -2.93 1.63
N CYS A 28 0.14 -2.54 2.88
CA CYS A 28 1.18 -3.19 3.68
C CYS A 28 0.89 -4.69 3.91
N VAL A 29 -0.37 -5.05 4.14
CA VAL A 29 -0.84 -6.44 4.25
C VAL A 29 -0.68 -7.19 2.93
N ALA A 30 -1.07 -6.59 1.80
CA ALA A 30 -0.88 -7.19 0.48
C ALA A 30 0.60 -7.47 0.19
N LEU A 31 1.48 -6.50 0.45
CA LEU A 31 2.93 -6.66 0.32
C LEU A 31 3.49 -7.74 1.24
N HIS A 32 2.99 -7.85 2.48
CA HIS A 32 3.36 -8.93 3.39
C HIS A 32 3.03 -10.30 2.79
N PHE A 33 1.81 -10.47 2.26
CA PHE A 33 1.40 -11.73 1.62
C PHE A 33 2.09 -11.99 0.28
N ALA A 34 2.52 -10.95 -0.43
CA ALA A 34 3.42 -11.05 -1.58
C ALA A 34 4.85 -11.47 -1.20
N GLY A 35 5.15 -11.62 0.10
CA GLY A 35 6.41 -12.14 0.62
C GLY A 35 7.45 -11.07 0.93
N LEU A 36 7.05 -9.80 1.07
CA LEU A 36 7.98 -8.71 1.36
C LEU A 36 8.67 -8.91 2.73
N LYS A 37 10.00 -8.80 2.74
CA LYS A 37 10.79 -8.76 3.97
C LYS A 37 10.49 -7.46 4.72
N ARG A 38 10.18 -7.55 6.03
CA ARG A 38 9.91 -6.37 6.87
C ARG A 38 11.04 -5.33 6.82
N SER A 39 12.30 -5.77 6.66
CA SER A 39 13.46 -4.88 6.54
C SER A 39 13.46 -4.02 5.26
N ALA A 40 12.74 -4.45 4.22
CA ALA A 40 12.67 -3.77 2.93
C ALA A 40 11.40 -2.90 2.77
N LEU A 41 10.48 -2.89 3.75
CA LEU A 41 9.17 -2.23 3.64
C LEU A 41 9.27 -0.77 3.17
N LYS A 42 10.10 0.04 3.84
CA LYS A 42 10.24 1.46 3.51
C LYS A 42 10.77 1.67 2.09
N GLN A 43 11.73 0.86 1.66
CA GLN A 43 12.30 0.93 0.31
C GLN A 43 11.24 0.59 -0.74
N ILE A 44 10.47 -0.48 -0.51
CA ILE A 44 9.46 -0.95 -1.46
C ILE A 44 8.25 -0.03 -1.51
N LEU A 45 7.86 0.60 -0.39
CA LEU A 45 6.80 1.62 -0.41
C LEU A 45 7.21 2.85 -1.23
N GLN A 46 8.46 3.29 -1.14
CA GLN A 46 8.96 4.37 -1.99
C GLN A 46 8.94 3.95 -3.47
N ALA A 47 9.46 2.76 -3.78
CA ALA A 47 9.43 2.25 -5.14
C ALA A 47 8.00 2.09 -5.68
N TYR A 48 7.04 1.70 -4.83
CA TYR A 48 5.62 1.64 -5.18
C TYR A 48 5.09 3.00 -5.62
N SER A 49 5.39 4.07 -4.88
CA SER A 49 5.04 5.44 -5.29
C SER A 49 5.68 5.82 -6.62
N ASP A 50 6.94 5.45 -6.84
CA ASP A 50 7.63 5.73 -8.11
C ASP A 50 7.01 4.97 -9.29
N GLU A 51 6.51 3.73 -9.07
CA GLU A 51 5.76 2.99 -10.10
C GLU A 51 4.39 3.63 -10.37
N LEU A 52 3.70 4.12 -9.33
CA LEU A 52 2.41 4.82 -9.49
C LEU A 52 2.53 6.05 -10.38
N ASP A 53 3.59 6.86 -10.21
CA ASP A 53 3.85 8.04 -11.03
C ASP A 53 4.08 7.70 -12.52
N SER A 54 4.28 6.42 -12.86
CA SER A 54 4.44 5.96 -14.24
C SER A 54 3.13 5.53 -14.90
N PHE A 55 2.03 5.41 -14.16
CA PHE A 55 0.72 5.11 -14.71
C PHE A 55 0.11 6.34 -15.39
N ASP A 56 -0.74 6.07 -16.38
CA ASP A 56 -1.54 7.11 -17.05
C ASP A 56 -2.56 7.68 -16.05
N ASP A 57 -2.47 8.98 -15.77
CA ASP A 57 -3.37 9.70 -14.86
C ASP A 57 -4.85 9.62 -15.31
N GLU A 58 -5.12 9.32 -16.58
CA GLU A 58 -6.48 9.13 -17.10
C GLU A 58 -6.97 7.67 -17.02
N ALA A 59 -6.10 6.71 -16.70
CA ALA A 59 -6.49 5.32 -16.53
C ALA A 59 -7.14 5.11 -15.15
N PRO A 60 -8.20 4.29 -15.05
CA PRO A 60 -8.79 3.95 -13.77
C PRO A 60 -7.79 3.17 -12.92
N TYR A 61 -7.41 3.73 -11.79
CA TYR A 61 -6.58 3.04 -10.80
C TYR A 61 -7.44 2.11 -9.94
N GLY A 62 -7.09 0.83 -9.89
CA GLY A 62 -7.80 -0.19 -9.13
C GLY A 62 -6.94 -1.38 -8.74
N GLN A 63 -7.60 -2.50 -8.45
CA GLN A 63 -6.95 -3.70 -7.93
C GLN A 63 -5.92 -4.29 -8.90
N GLU A 64 -6.21 -4.29 -10.20
CA GLU A 64 -5.33 -4.87 -11.22
C GLU A 64 -4.01 -4.09 -11.34
N GLU A 65 -4.07 -2.76 -11.22
CA GLU A 65 -2.90 -1.89 -11.22
C GLU A 65 -2.05 -2.13 -9.97
N ILE A 66 -2.68 -2.25 -8.79
CA ILE A 66 -1.99 -2.59 -7.54
C ILE A 66 -1.24 -3.93 -7.68
N ILE A 67 -1.92 -4.95 -8.23
CA ILE A 67 -1.32 -6.28 -8.46
C ILE A 67 -0.14 -6.19 -9.44
N ALA A 68 -0.30 -5.46 -10.55
CA ALA A 68 0.73 -5.27 -11.56
C ALA A 68 1.98 -4.55 -10.99
N ILE A 69 1.78 -3.53 -10.16
CA ILE A 69 2.88 -2.84 -9.47
C ILE A 69 3.59 -3.82 -8.53
N ILE A 70 2.86 -4.57 -7.70
CA ILE A 70 3.47 -5.53 -6.77
C ILE A 70 4.32 -6.56 -7.53
N HIS A 71 3.82 -7.09 -8.66
CA HIS A 71 4.59 -7.99 -9.51
C HIS A 71 5.84 -7.34 -10.11
N THR A 72 5.72 -6.08 -10.54
CA THR A 72 6.86 -5.31 -11.04
C THR A 72 7.92 -5.11 -9.96
N LEU A 73 7.50 -4.82 -8.73
CA LEU A 73 8.41 -4.69 -7.57
C LEU A 73 9.08 -6.02 -7.21
N GLN A 74 8.35 -7.13 -7.26
CA GLN A 74 8.95 -8.46 -7.06
C GLN A 74 10.02 -8.79 -8.11
N ALA A 75 9.78 -8.39 -9.37
CA ALA A 75 10.73 -8.59 -10.46
C ALA A 75 11.95 -7.65 -10.37
N LYS A 76 11.75 -6.39 -9.96
CA LYS A 76 12.82 -5.39 -9.83
C LYS A 76 13.69 -5.60 -8.58
N TYR A 77 13.11 -6.08 -7.49
CA TYR A 77 13.77 -6.23 -6.18
C TYR A 77 13.62 -7.66 -5.63
N PRO A 78 14.05 -8.71 -6.33
CA PRO A 78 13.84 -10.10 -5.90
C PRO A 78 14.45 -10.38 -4.51
N GLU A 79 15.53 -9.70 -4.14
CA GLU A 79 16.17 -9.78 -2.83
C GLU A 79 15.34 -9.19 -1.70
N ALA A 80 14.37 -8.31 -1.99
CA ALA A 80 13.45 -7.75 -1.01
C ALA A 80 12.32 -8.73 -0.64
N PHE A 81 12.06 -9.75 -1.47
CA PHE A 81 10.96 -10.70 -1.28
C PHE A 81 11.46 -12.11 -0.89
N HIS A 82 10.58 -12.89 -0.27
CA HIS A 82 10.79 -14.31 -0.03
C HIS A 82 10.43 -15.09 -1.29
N HIS A 83 11.40 -15.84 -1.84
CA HIS A 83 11.28 -16.60 -3.09
C HIS A 83 10.17 -17.68 -3.12
N LYS A 84 9.52 -17.97 -1.98
CA LYS A 84 8.45 -18.97 -1.84
C LYS A 84 7.02 -18.40 -1.89
N ALA A 85 6.86 -17.08 -1.99
CA ALA A 85 5.53 -16.48 -1.98
C ALA A 85 4.73 -16.77 -3.28
N GLN A 86 5.41 -16.81 -4.43
CA GLN A 86 4.78 -17.00 -5.74
C GLN A 86 4.12 -18.38 -5.92
N GLU A 87 4.67 -19.44 -5.30
CA GLU A 87 4.18 -20.82 -5.46
C GLU A 87 2.78 -21.04 -4.85
N ARG A 88 2.27 -20.10 -4.05
CA ARG A 88 0.98 -20.26 -3.34
C ARG A 88 -0.22 -19.69 -4.11
N ILE A 89 -0.01 -18.83 -5.11
CA ILE A 89 -1.12 -18.15 -5.82
C ILE A 89 -1.42 -18.82 -7.16
N ASP A 90 -0.40 -19.32 -7.88
CA ASP A 90 -0.61 -20.03 -9.16
C ASP A 90 -1.06 -21.48 -9.01
N LYS A 91 -1.01 -22.05 -7.79
CA LYS A 91 -1.61 -23.35 -7.51
C LYS A 91 -3.09 -23.17 -7.20
N GLY A 92 -3.86 -22.97 -8.27
CA GLY A 92 -5.26 -23.40 -8.36
C GLY A 92 -5.35 -24.92 -8.20
N GLU A 93 -4.99 -25.44 -7.04
CA GLU A 93 -5.15 -26.85 -6.71
C GLU A 93 -6.45 -26.98 -5.91
N LYS A 94 -7.48 -27.38 -6.65
CA LYS A 94 -8.63 -28.12 -6.12
C LYS A 94 -8.10 -29.13 -5.10
N GLN A 95 -8.50 -29.01 -3.84
CA GLN A 95 -8.29 -30.10 -2.89
C GLN A 95 -9.55 -30.26 -2.04
N CYS A 96 -10.37 -31.22 -2.51
CA CYS A 96 -11.47 -31.97 -1.88
C CYS A 96 -12.40 -31.25 -0.90
#